data_AF-A0A2V9NZD5-F1
#
_entry.id   AF-A0A2V9NZD5-F1
#
_cell.length_a   1.000
_cell.length_b   1.000
_cell.length_c   1.000
_cell.angle_alpha   90.00
_cell.angle_beta   90.00
_cell.angle_gamma   90.00
#
_symmetry.space_group_name_H-M   'P 1'
#
loop_
_entity.id
_entity.type
_entity.pdbx_description
1 polymer ?
#
loop_
_entity_poly.entity_id
_entity_poly.type
_entity_poly.pdbx_seq_one_letter_code
_entity_poly.pdbx_strand_id
1 'polypeptide(L)'
;MGTHTVYSAETARPRTRIWRILGAIVAGLMVLVIVGIGWFLSIARSALPELDGPLPVAGVSAPVSVTRDAHGVPTIESATLDDLFFAQGYVTAQDRLFQMDLMRRAATGELAEIVGDVALEHDR
;
A
#
# COMPACT_ATOMS: atom_id res chain seq x y z
N MET A 1 51.18 64.97 22.09
CA MET A 1 51.79 63.62 22.09
C MET A 1 50.70 62.66 22.54
N GLY A 2 49.93 62.14 21.58
CA GLY A 2 48.74 61.32 21.85
C GLY A 2 49.02 59.86 21.49
N THR A 3 48.86 58.97 22.46
CA THR A 3 48.93 57.52 22.26
C THR A 3 47.52 57.00 22.02
N HIS A 4 47.24 56.55 20.80
CA HIS A 4 46.02 55.80 20.49
C HIS A 4 46.29 54.32 20.74
N THR A 5 45.63 53.74 21.74
CA THR A 5 45.64 52.30 22.00
C THR A 5 44.49 51.67 21.22
N VAL A 6 44.81 50.80 20.26
CA VAL A 6 43.82 50.04 19.47
C VAL A 6 43.63 48.66 20.13
N TYR A 7 42.38 48.27 20.39
CA TYR A 7 42.01 46.91 20.84
C TYR A 7 41.34 46.13 19.69
N SER A 8 41.55 44.81 19.67
CA SER A 8 41.00 43.89 18.66
C SER A 8 39.60 43.41 19.08
N ALA A 9 38.61 43.59 18.21
CA ALA A 9 37.24 43.13 18.45
C ALA A 9 37.13 41.61 18.23
N GLU A 10 36.99 40.85 19.31
CA GLU A 10 36.69 39.42 19.25
C GLU A 10 35.21 39.22 18.85
N THR A 11 35.00 38.70 17.64
CA THR A 11 33.65 38.56 17.06
C THR A 11 32.94 37.31 17.62
N ALA A 12 32.28 37.47 18.77
CA ALA A 12 31.40 36.44 19.32
C ALA A 12 30.20 36.20 18.39
N ARG A 13 30.25 35.14 17.56
CA ARG A 13 29.11 34.73 16.71
C ARG A 13 27.93 34.31 17.61
N PRO A 14 26.70 34.82 17.39
CA PRO A 14 25.60 34.59 18.30
C PRO A 14 25.08 33.15 18.21
N ARG A 15 25.03 32.49 19.38
CA ARG A 15 24.61 31.09 19.61
C ARG A 15 23.26 30.75 18.93
N THR A 16 22.36 31.72 18.76
CA THR A 16 21.02 31.57 18.16
C THR A 16 21.01 31.15 16.69
N ARG A 17 22.08 31.43 15.93
CA ARG A 17 22.14 31.06 14.50
C ARG A 17 22.27 29.54 14.31
N ILE A 18 22.99 28.86 15.19
CA ILE A 18 23.20 27.39 15.16
C ILE A 18 21.89 26.67 15.49
N TRP A 19 21.15 27.11 16.51
CA TRP A 19 19.85 26.53 16.88
C TRP A 19 18.79 26.71 15.78
N ARG A 20 18.82 27.83 15.04
CA ARG A 20 17.94 28.04 13.88
C ARG A 20 18.25 27.07 12.74
N ILE A 21 19.53 26.80 12.47
CA ILE A 21 19.96 25.85 11.43
C ILE A 21 19.58 24.42 11.84
N LEU A 22 19.86 24.03 13.09
CA LEU A 22 19.45 22.72 13.62
C LEU A 22 17.94 22.53 13.57
N GLY A 23 17.16 23.55 13.95
CA GLY A 23 15.70 23.53 13.85
C GLY A 23 15.22 23.36 12.41
N ALA A 24 15.84 24.06 11.45
CA ALA A 24 15.51 23.91 10.03
C ALA A 24 15.85 22.52 9.47
N ILE A 25 16.98 21.93 9.89
CA ILE A 25 17.36 20.56 9.51
C ILE A 25 16.37 19.54 10.07
N VAL A 26 16.00 19.66 11.36
CA VAL A 26 15.02 18.78 12.00
C VAL A 26 13.65 18.92 11.32
N ALA A 27 13.22 20.14 11.01
CA ALA A 27 11.97 20.37 10.28
C ALA A 27 12.01 19.74 8.88
N GLY A 28 13.12 19.89 8.15
CA GLY A 28 13.30 19.27 6.83
C GLY A 28 13.28 17.74 6.89
N LEU A 29 13.92 17.14 7.89
CA LEU A 29 13.88 15.70 8.12
C LEU A 29 12.47 15.21 8.48
N MET A 30 11.74 15.94 9.33
CA MET A 30 10.34 15.65 9.64
C MET A 30 9.45 15.66 8.40
N VAL A 31 9.61 16.66 7.53
CA VAL A 31 8.87 16.72 6.25
C VAL A 31 9.21 15.54 5.36
N LEU A 32 10.49 15.19 5.23
CA LEU A 32 10.92 14.02 4.46
C LEU A 32 10.32 12.71 4.98
N VAL A 33 10.29 12.53 6.30
CA VAL A 33 9.69 11.34 6.93
C VAL A 33 8.19 11.28 6.66
N ILE A 34 7.47 12.41 6.82
CA ILE A 34 6.03 12.47 6.57
C ILE A 34 5.72 12.15 5.11
N VAL A 35 6.48 12.72 4.18
CA VAL A 35 6.33 12.46 2.74
C VAL A 35 6.64 10.99 2.43
N GLY A 36 7.72 10.45 2.99
CA GLY A 36 8.11 9.05 2.82
C GLY A 36 7.04 8.09 3.34
N ILE A 37 6.47 8.35 4.52
CA ILE A 37 5.36 7.57 5.09
C ILE A 37 4.12 7.70 4.20
N GLY A 38 3.75 8.91 3.79
CA GLY A 38 2.59 9.13 2.93
C GLY A 38 2.71 8.38 1.59
N TRP A 39 3.89 8.44 0.97
CA TRP A 39 4.19 7.72 -0.26
C TRP A 39 4.14 6.20 -0.07
N PHE A 40 4.78 5.68 0.98
CA PHE A 40 4.78 4.26 1.31
C PHE A 40 3.36 3.74 1.56
N LEU A 41 2.55 4.45 2.35
CA LEU A 41 1.16 4.09 2.61
C LEU A 41 0.31 4.15 1.33
N SER A 42 0.58 5.09 0.42
CA SER A 42 -0.11 5.16 -0.86
C SER A 42 0.16 3.92 -1.72
N ILE A 43 1.42 3.49 -1.81
CA ILE A 43 1.79 2.28 -2.56
C ILE A 43 1.17 1.05 -1.91
N ALA A 44 1.28 0.92 -0.59
CA ALA A 44 0.72 -0.22 0.13
C ALA A 44 -0.80 -0.33 -0.05
N ARG A 45 -1.53 0.78 -0.07
CA ARG A 45 -2.98 0.80 -0.30
C ARG A 45 -3.37 0.51 -1.75
N SER A 46 -2.54 0.90 -2.72
CA SER A 46 -2.80 0.60 -4.13
C SER A 46 -2.74 -0.89 -4.48
N ALA A 47 -2.16 -1.71 -3.60
CA ALA A 47 -2.16 -3.17 -3.74
C ALA A 47 -3.46 -3.84 -3.23
N LEU A 48 -4.33 -3.09 -2.54
CA LEU A 48 -5.60 -3.61 -2.05
C LEU A 48 -6.68 -3.50 -3.14
N PRO A 49 -7.59 -4.50 -3.24
CA PRO A 49 -8.71 -4.43 -4.16
C PRO A 49 -9.70 -3.33 -3.75
N GLU A 50 -10.37 -2.73 -4.74
CA GLU A 50 -11.47 -1.80 -4.51
C GLU A 50 -12.71 -2.58 -4.08
N LEU A 51 -13.16 -2.35 -2.84
CA LEU A 51 -14.29 -3.07 -2.23
C LEU A 51 -15.59 -2.28 -2.26
N ASP A 52 -15.49 -0.96 -2.45
CA ASP A 52 -16.59 -0.02 -2.29
C ASP A 52 -16.91 0.67 -3.62
N GLY A 53 -18.18 1.05 -3.76
CA GLY A 53 -18.65 1.81 -4.91
C GLY A 53 -19.13 0.95 -6.09
N PRO A 54 -19.77 1.58 -7.08
CA PRO A 54 -20.28 0.89 -8.25
C PRO A 54 -19.13 0.48 -9.17
N LEU A 55 -18.97 -0.83 -9.35
CA LEU A 55 -17.98 -1.39 -10.25
C LEU A 55 -18.65 -1.98 -11.50
N PRO A 56 -18.37 -1.45 -12.71
CA PRO A 56 -18.86 -2.07 -13.94
C PRO A 56 -18.07 -3.35 -14.22
N VAL A 57 -18.75 -4.49 -14.21
CA VAL A 57 -18.15 -5.80 -14.50
C VAL A 57 -18.87 -6.44 -15.67
N ALA A 58 -18.12 -6.93 -16.66
CA ALA A 58 -18.67 -7.74 -17.72
C ALA A 58 -18.95 -9.16 -17.19
N GLY A 59 -20.18 -9.66 -17.37
CA GLY A 59 -20.56 -11.02 -16.98
C GLY A 59 -21.78 -11.13 -16.07
N VAL A 60 -22.30 -10.00 -15.56
CA VAL A 60 -23.59 -9.96 -14.89
C VAL A 60 -24.67 -9.35 -15.79
N SER A 61 -25.85 -9.94 -15.78
CA SER A 61 -27.02 -9.50 -16.55
C SER A 61 -27.86 -8.44 -15.84
N ALA A 62 -27.80 -8.44 -14.50
CA ALA A 62 -28.48 -7.48 -13.63
C ALA A 62 -27.53 -6.99 -12.51
N PRO A 63 -27.85 -5.86 -11.84
CA PRO A 63 -27.06 -5.38 -10.71
C PRO A 63 -27.01 -6.42 -9.56
N VAL A 64 -25.81 -6.61 -9.00
CA VAL A 64 -25.57 -7.45 -7.83
C VAL A 64 -25.06 -6.57 -6.69
N SER A 65 -25.62 -6.74 -5.49
CA SER A 65 -25.19 -6.04 -4.28
C SER A 65 -24.27 -6.94 -3.47
N VAL A 66 -23.13 -6.39 -3.04
CA VAL A 66 -22.19 -7.07 -2.15
C VAL A 66 -21.98 -6.17 -0.94
N THR A 67 -22.29 -6.69 0.26
CA THR A 67 -22.04 -6.01 1.52
C THR A 67 -21.08 -6.85 2.37
N ARG A 68 -20.20 -6.21 3.14
CA ARG A 68 -19.27 -6.90 4.04
C ARG A 68 -19.54 -6.46 5.47
N ASP A 69 -19.52 -7.42 6.39
CA ASP A 69 -19.65 -7.14 7.81
C ASP A 69 -18.35 -6.60 8.43
N ALA A 70 -18.35 -6.36 9.75
CA ALA A 70 -17.17 -5.87 10.48
C ALA A 70 -15.98 -6.86 10.47
N HIS A 71 -16.22 -8.13 10.14
CA HIS A 71 -15.20 -9.17 10.00
C HIS A 71 -14.79 -9.40 8.53
N GLY A 72 -15.37 -8.65 7.59
CA GLY A 72 -15.11 -8.79 6.15
C GLY A 72 -15.87 -9.93 5.48
N VAL A 73 -16.85 -10.55 6.14
CA VAL A 73 -17.66 -11.63 5.55
C VAL A 73 -18.62 -11.04 4.53
N PRO A 74 -18.58 -11.47 3.25
CA PRO A 74 -19.44 -10.94 2.21
C PRO A 74 -20.84 -11.58 2.22
N THR A 75 -21.86 -10.73 2.11
CA THR A 75 -23.24 -11.10 1.78
C THR A 75 -23.54 -10.60 0.38
N ILE A 76 -24.01 -11.50 -0.49
CA ILE A 76 -24.26 -11.23 -1.91
C ILE A 76 -25.75 -11.37 -2.19
N GLU A 77 -26.35 -10.33 -2.75
CA GLU A 77 -27.75 -10.30 -3.16
C GLU A 77 -27.86 -10.08 -4.67
N SER A 78 -28.59 -10.96 -5.35
CA SER A 78 -28.74 -10.97 -6.81
C SER A 78 -30.17 -11.36 -7.20
N ALA A 79 -30.62 -10.89 -8.36
CA ALA A 79 -31.90 -11.26 -8.96
C ALA A 79 -31.89 -12.65 -9.61
N THR A 80 -30.72 -13.14 -10.03
CA THR A 80 -30.57 -14.44 -10.70
C THR A 80 -29.47 -15.29 -10.05
N LEU A 81 -29.60 -16.61 -10.15
CA LEU A 81 -28.57 -17.54 -9.66
C LEU A 81 -27.28 -17.44 -10.46
N ASP A 82 -27.35 -17.20 -11.77
CA ASP A 82 -26.15 -17.08 -12.61
C ASP A 82 -25.31 -15.86 -12.20
N ASP A 83 -25.96 -14.70 -12.00
CA ASP A 83 -25.29 -13.50 -11.53
C ASP A 83 -24.78 -13.65 -10.08
N LEU A 84 -25.48 -14.43 -9.24
CA LEU A 84 -25.05 -14.75 -7.87
C LEU A 84 -23.74 -15.55 -7.88
N PHE A 85 -23.67 -16.63 -8.69
CA PHE A 85 -22.46 -17.46 -8.78
C PHE A 85 -21.29 -16.70 -9.39
N PHE A 86 -21.56 -15.87 -10.41
CA PHE A 86 -20.55 -14.97 -10.96
C PHE A 86 -19.98 -14.06 -9.88
N ALA A 87 -20.84 -13.35 -9.15
CA ALA A 87 -20.43 -12.44 -8.10
C ALA A 87 -19.73 -13.17 -6.94
N GLN A 88 -20.17 -14.36 -6.57
CA GLN A 88 -19.50 -15.19 -5.57
C GLN A 88 -18.05 -15.48 -5.97
N GLY A 89 -17.83 -15.93 -7.21
CA GLY A 89 -16.48 -16.17 -7.73
C GLY A 89 -15.63 -14.91 -7.73
N TYR A 90 -16.22 -13.79 -8.17
CA TYR A 90 -15.57 -12.48 -8.19
C TYR A 90 -15.13 -12.02 -6.79
N VAL A 91 -16.04 -12.02 -5.82
CA VAL A 91 -15.77 -11.65 -4.42
C VAL A 91 -14.74 -12.58 -3.80
N THR A 92 -14.83 -13.88 -4.06
CA THR A 92 -13.83 -14.84 -3.52
C THR A 92 -12.45 -14.59 -4.12
N ALA A 93 -12.37 -14.24 -5.41
CA ALA A 93 -11.11 -13.86 -6.02
C ALA A 93 -10.54 -12.57 -5.41
N GLN A 94 -11.37 -11.55 -5.10
CA GLN A 94 -10.89 -10.34 -4.41
C GLN A 94 -10.13 -10.69 -3.11
N ASP A 95 -10.62 -11.67 -2.35
CA ASP A 95 -10.03 -12.02 -1.07
C ASP A 95 -8.93 -13.10 -1.17
N ARG A 96 -9.03 -14.02 -2.14
CA ARG A 96 -8.27 -15.28 -2.18
C ARG A 96 -7.60 -15.59 -3.53
N LEU A 97 -7.46 -14.62 -4.44
CA LEU A 97 -6.90 -14.84 -5.78
C LEU A 97 -5.59 -15.64 -5.75
N PHE A 98 -4.66 -15.27 -4.87
CA PHE A 98 -3.38 -15.95 -4.75
C PHE A 98 -3.53 -17.43 -4.39
N GLN A 99 -4.39 -17.75 -3.43
CA GLN A 99 -4.65 -19.14 -3.02
C GLN A 99 -5.31 -19.91 -4.17
N MET A 100 -6.28 -19.30 -4.85
CA MET A 100 -6.95 -19.92 -6.00
C MET A 100 -5.98 -20.20 -7.15
N ASP A 101 -5.11 -19.24 -7.50
CA ASP A 101 -4.14 -19.43 -8.57
C ASP A 101 -3.07 -20.47 -8.20
N LEU A 102 -2.57 -20.48 -6.96
CA LEU A 102 -1.66 -21.53 -6.48
C LEU A 102 -2.30 -22.91 -6.56
N MET A 103 -3.53 -23.06 -6.07
CA MET A 103 -4.25 -24.34 -6.13
C MET A 103 -4.51 -24.78 -7.57
N ARG A 104 -4.86 -23.85 -8.46
CA ARG A 104 -5.03 -24.12 -9.89
C ARG A 104 -3.73 -24.64 -10.49
N ARG A 105 -2.60 -23.96 -10.26
CA ARG A 105 -1.27 -24.33 -10.77
C ARG A 105 -0.78 -25.66 -10.23
N ALA A 106 -0.97 -25.91 -8.94
CA ALA A 106 -0.65 -27.20 -8.33
C ALA A 106 -1.46 -28.34 -8.98
N ALA A 107 -2.75 -28.11 -9.26
CA ALA A 107 -3.59 -29.10 -9.92
C ALA A 107 -3.24 -29.32 -11.41
N THR A 108 -2.63 -28.34 -12.08
CA THR A 108 -2.21 -28.43 -13.49
C THR A 108 -0.74 -28.80 -13.68
N GLY A 109 0.04 -28.93 -12.61
CA GLY A 109 1.48 -29.21 -12.68
C GLY A 109 2.32 -28.02 -13.16
N GLU A 110 1.88 -26.80 -12.83
CA GLU A 110 2.51 -25.53 -13.23
C GLU A 110 3.02 -24.73 -12.01
N LEU A 111 3.16 -25.36 -10.83
CA LEU A 111 3.51 -24.66 -9.60
C LEU A 111 4.98 -24.21 -9.61
N ALA A 112 5.87 -24.99 -10.21
CA ALA A 112 7.30 -24.70 -10.34
C ALA A 112 7.58 -23.45 -11.18
N GLU A 113 6.66 -22.99 -12.03
CA GLU A 113 6.81 -21.73 -12.77
C GLU A 113 6.92 -20.50 -11.86
N ILE A 114 6.27 -20.55 -10.69
CA ILE A 114 6.19 -19.41 -9.76
C ILE A 114 6.93 -19.67 -8.44
N VAL A 115 7.03 -20.92 -7.99
CA VAL A 115 7.74 -21.31 -6.76
C VAL A 115 9.18 -21.75 -7.04
N GLY A 116 9.49 -22.13 -8.27
CA GLY A 116 10.81 -22.62 -8.69
C GLY A 116 11.02 -24.11 -8.41
N ASP A 117 12.29 -24.53 -8.48
CA ASP A 117 12.69 -25.94 -8.51
C ASP A 117 12.16 -26.79 -7.35
N VAL A 118 11.87 -26.16 -6.21
CA VAL A 118 11.32 -26.85 -5.02
C VAL A 118 9.95 -27.48 -5.26
N ALA A 119 9.19 -27.03 -6.26
CA ALA A 119 7.88 -27.58 -6.61
C ALA A 119 7.92 -28.62 -7.75
N LEU A 120 9.10 -28.88 -8.36
CA LEU A 120 9.21 -29.80 -9.51
C LEU A 120 8.77 -31.23 -9.21
N GLU A 121 8.92 -31.70 -7.97
CA GLU A 121 8.43 -33.03 -7.59
C GLU A 121 6.90 -33.07 -7.48
N HIS A 122 6.27 -31.94 -7.14
CA HIS A 122 4.82 -31.83 -7.01
C HIS A 122 4.11 -31.73 -8.36
N ASP A 123 4.80 -31.21 -9.37
CA ASP A 123 4.27 -31.03 -10.74
C ASP A 123 4.38 -32.26 -11.65
N ARG A 124 5.01 -33.35 -11.17
CA ARG A 124 5.20 -34.61 -11.92
C ARG A 124 4.00 -35.55 -11.82
#